data_AF-A0A959AX18-F1
#
_entry.id   AF-A0A959AX18-F1
#
_cell.length_a   1.000
_cell.length_b   1.000
_cell.length_c   1.000
_cell.angle_alpha   90.00
_cell.angle_beta   90.00
_cell.angle_gamma   90.00
#
_symmetry.space_group_name_H-M   'P 1'
#
loop_
_entity.id
_entity.type
_entity.pdbx_description
1 polymer ?
#
loop_
_entity_poly.entity_id
_entity_poly.type
_entity_poly.pdbx_seq_one_letter_code
_entity_poly.pdbx_strand_id
1 'polypeptide(L)'
;MKTLKIIAAVLSLIGIGFVAGFFTHRYVAVQQIHRVAEMRFAPGFEEHLYHIIDADPEQQKQLHPIVHRYAGLIAENHIESRAKRKTLIDSMHQEIKPLLSAEQALKLDE
;
A
#
# COMPACT_ATOMS: atom_id res chain seq x y z
N MET A 1 14.18 7.58 -46.30
CA MET A 1 12.91 8.23 -45.86
C MET A 1 11.79 7.23 -45.49
N LYS A 2 11.53 6.17 -46.26
CA LYS A 2 10.48 5.17 -45.92
C LYS A 2 10.74 4.42 -44.61
N THR A 3 11.96 3.95 -44.39
CA THR A 3 12.37 3.27 -43.15
C THR A 3 12.26 4.15 -41.91
N LEU A 4 12.62 5.43 -42.00
CA LEU A 4 12.48 6.39 -40.89
C LEU A 4 11.01 6.59 -40.48
N LYS A 5 10.09 6.64 -41.46
CA LYS A 5 8.64 6.75 -41.20
C LYS A 5 8.08 5.49 -40.54
N ILE A 6 8.57 4.31 -40.92
CA ILE A 6 8.16 3.04 -40.31
C ILE A 6 8.65 2.97 -38.86
N ILE A 7 9.91 3.32 -38.60
CA ILE A 7 10.47 3.34 -37.24
C ILE A 7 9.70 4.33 -36.35
N ALA A 8 9.38 5.52 -36.86
CA ALA A 8 8.57 6.50 -36.14
C ALA A 8 7.16 5.96 -35.82
N ALA A 9 6.50 5.31 -36.79
CA ALA A 9 5.19 4.72 -36.59
C ALA A 9 5.19 3.62 -35.52
N VAL A 10 6.21 2.75 -35.51
CA VAL A 10 6.36 1.68 -34.51
C VAL A 10 6.61 2.26 -33.12
N LEU A 11 7.49 3.28 -33.00
CA LEU A 11 7.74 3.96 -31.73
C LEU A 11 6.49 4.66 -31.19
N SER A 12 5.68 5.28 -32.06
CA SER A 12 4.41 5.87 -31.64
C SER A 12 3.42 4.80 -31.15
N LEU A 13 3.35 3.64 -31.81
CA LEU A 13 2.46 2.56 -31.38
C LEU A 13 2.87 2.00 -30.01
N ILE A 14 4.17 1.80 -29.80
CA ILE A 14 4.74 1.35 -28.52
C ILE A 14 4.49 2.40 -27.44
N GLY A 15 4.72 3.69 -27.74
CA GLY A 15 4.49 4.78 -26.81
C GLY A 15 3.03 4.86 -26.35
N ILE A 16 2.08 4.71 -27.27
CA ILE A 16 0.64 4.71 -26.94
C ILE A 16 0.29 3.49 -26.08
N GLY A 17 0.77 2.30 -26.44
CA GLY A 17 0.56 1.07 -25.64
C GLY A 17 1.16 1.17 -24.24
N PHE A 18 2.34 1.76 -24.11
CA PHE A 18 3.02 1.98 -22.84
C PHE A 18 2.27 2.98 -21.95
N VAL A 19 1.84 4.12 -22.50
CA VAL A 19 1.06 5.12 -21.75
C VAL A 19 -0.28 4.53 -21.30
N ALA A 20 -1.00 3.83 -22.19
CA ALA A 20 -2.25 3.17 -21.83
C ALA A 20 -2.06 2.14 -20.71
N GLY A 21 -1.07 1.23 -20.84
CA GLY A 21 -0.77 0.23 -19.83
C GLY A 21 -0.33 0.83 -18.49
N PHE A 22 0.50 1.87 -18.52
CA PHE A 22 0.95 2.59 -17.33
C PHE A 22 -0.22 3.25 -16.57
N PHE A 23 -1.15 3.90 -17.29
CA PHE A 23 -2.32 4.51 -16.68
C PHE A 23 -3.28 3.46 -16.09
N THR A 24 -3.50 2.33 -16.78
CA THR A 24 -4.32 1.23 -16.25
C THR A 24 -3.71 0.62 -14.99
N HIS A 25 -2.40 0.34 -14.99
CA HIS A 25 -1.70 -0.21 -13.82
C HIS A 25 -1.70 0.77 -12.65
N ARG A 26 -1.47 2.07 -12.92
CA ARG A 26 -1.51 3.12 -11.88
C ARG A 26 -2.90 3.22 -11.26
N TYR A 27 -3.98 3.11 -12.05
CA TYR A 27 -5.34 3.14 -11.52
C TYR A 27 -5.64 1.93 -10.61
N VAL A 28 -5.27 0.72 -11.04
CA VAL A 28 -5.47 -0.52 -10.28
C VAL A 28 -4.62 -0.55 -9.00
N ALA A 29 -3.35 -0.13 -9.08
CA ALA A 29 -2.45 -0.06 -7.94
C ALA A 29 -2.93 0.98 -6.91
N VAL A 30 -3.44 2.13 -7.35
CA VAL A 30 -3.97 3.16 -6.46
C VAL A 30 -5.25 2.67 -5.75
N GLN A 31 -6.14 1.93 -6.42
CA GLN A 31 -7.33 1.33 -5.79
C GLN A 31 -6.98 0.28 -4.72
N GLN A 32 -6.02 -0.60 -4.99
CA GLN A 32 -5.59 -1.58 -3.98
C GLN A 32 -4.90 -0.93 -2.78
N ILE A 33 -4.11 0.12 -3.02
CA ILE A 33 -3.49 0.90 -1.94
C ILE A 33 -4.56 1.66 -1.14
N HIS A 34 -5.60 2.21 -1.77
CA HIS A 34 -6.70 2.87 -1.05
C HIS A 34 -7.48 1.88 -0.19
N ARG A 35 -7.81 0.69 -0.69
CA ARG A 35 -8.53 -0.33 0.11
C ARG A 35 -7.75 -0.77 1.35
N VAL A 36 -6.42 -0.94 1.22
CA VAL A 36 -5.54 -1.28 2.35
C VAL A 36 -5.31 -0.07 3.27
N ALA A 37 -5.28 1.15 2.73
CA ALA A 37 -5.19 2.37 3.52
C ALA A 37 -6.49 2.67 4.29
N GLU A 38 -7.65 2.41 3.71
CA GLU A 38 -8.97 2.57 4.34
C GLU A 38 -9.15 1.54 5.47
N MET A 39 -8.71 0.29 5.29
CA MET A 39 -8.68 -0.73 6.36
C MET A 39 -7.75 -0.36 7.53
N ARG A 40 -6.80 0.58 7.36
CA ARG A 40 -5.97 1.09 8.46
C ARG A 40 -6.70 2.11 9.35
N PHE A 41 -7.83 2.64 8.89
CA PHE A 41 -8.64 3.58 9.67
C PHE A 41 -9.89 2.85 10.18
N ALA A 42 -10.33 3.21 11.39
CA ALA A 42 -11.48 2.59 12.04
C ALA A 42 -12.74 2.44 11.14
N PRO A 43 -13.10 3.40 10.26
CA PRO A 43 -14.26 3.26 9.38
C PRO A 43 -14.13 2.12 8.35
N GLY A 44 -12.94 1.89 7.79
CA GLY A 44 -12.76 0.86 6.76
C GLY A 44 -12.70 -0.56 7.32
N PHE A 45 -12.32 -0.71 8.60
CA PHE A 45 -12.43 -1.99 9.30
C PHE A 45 -13.88 -2.36 9.61
N GLU A 46 -14.68 -1.39 10.07
CA GLU A 46 -16.10 -1.58 10.35
C GLU A 46 -16.87 -2.02 9.10
N GLU A 47 -16.71 -1.30 7.99
CA GLU A 47 -17.37 -1.61 6.73
C GLU A 47 -16.95 -2.99 6.18
N HIS A 48 -15.67 -3.33 6.29
CA HIS A 48 -15.18 -4.63 5.86
C HIS A 48 -15.80 -5.79 6.67
N LEU A 49 -15.90 -5.63 7.99
CA LEU A 49 -16.48 -6.65 8.85
C LEU A 49 -17.98 -6.86 8.56
N TYR A 50 -18.75 -5.77 8.42
CA TYR A 50 -20.17 -5.87 8.08
C TYR A 50 -20.40 -6.52 6.73
N HIS A 51 -19.52 -6.26 5.75
CA HIS A 51 -19.58 -6.92 4.46
C HIS A 51 -19.25 -8.41 4.53
N ILE A 52 -18.27 -8.82 5.34
CA ILE A 52 -17.90 -10.24 5.48
C ILE A 52 -19.04 -11.07 6.08
N ILE A 53 -19.73 -10.52 7.07
CA ILE A 53 -20.80 -11.24 7.79
C ILE A 53 -22.19 -11.00 7.17
N ASP A 54 -22.26 -10.28 6.05
CA ASP A 54 -23.51 -9.82 5.44
C ASP A 54 -24.49 -9.23 6.47
N ALA A 55 -23.98 -8.34 7.32
CA ALA A 55 -24.75 -7.80 8.45
C ALA A 55 -25.97 -7.00 7.98
N ASP A 56 -27.15 -7.36 8.48
CA ASP A 56 -28.36 -6.57 8.25
C ASP A 56 -28.33 -5.23 9.02
N PRO A 57 -29.20 -4.25 8.68
CA PRO A 57 -29.17 -2.94 9.32
C PRO A 57 -29.38 -2.93 10.84
N GLU A 58 -30.14 -3.89 11.39
CA GLU A 58 -30.36 -3.98 12.83
C GLU A 58 -29.16 -4.63 13.54
N GLN A 59 -28.55 -5.63 12.91
CA GLN A 59 -27.26 -6.20 13.35
C GLN A 59 -26.16 -5.15 13.33
N GLN A 60 -26.06 -4.34 12.27
CA GLN A 60 -25.08 -3.26 12.19
C GLN A 60 -25.23 -2.28 13.36
N LYS A 61 -26.46 -1.86 13.70
CA LYS A 61 -26.70 -0.97 14.85
C LYS A 61 -26.27 -1.59 16.18
N GLN A 62 -26.54 -2.89 16.37
CA GLN A 62 -26.17 -3.60 17.59
C GLN A 62 -24.65 -3.81 17.70
N LEU A 63 -24.00 -4.09 16.57
CA LEU A 63 -22.57 -4.39 16.51
C LEU A 63 -21.71 -3.12 16.50
N HIS A 64 -22.20 -2.01 15.97
CA HIS A 64 -21.45 -0.75 15.83
C HIS A 64 -20.69 -0.30 17.08
N PRO A 65 -21.29 -0.21 18.28
CA PRO A 65 -20.53 0.19 19.47
C PRO A 65 -19.39 -0.78 19.82
N ILE A 66 -19.54 -2.07 19.50
CA ILE A 66 -18.52 -3.08 19.74
C ILE A 66 -17.39 -2.95 18.71
N VAL A 67 -17.76 -2.96 17.43
CA VAL A 67 -16.80 -2.95 16.32
C VAL A 67 -16.02 -1.63 16.32
N HIS A 68 -16.69 -0.50 16.52
CA HIS A 68 -16.05 0.82 16.57
C HIS A 68 -14.96 0.90 17.66
N ARG A 69 -15.26 0.40 18.86
CA ARG A 69 -14.29 0.36 19.96
C ARG A 69 -13.06 -0.46 19.61
N TYR A 70 -13.24 -1.66 19.07
CA TYR A 70 -12.11 -2.52 18.71
C TYR A 70 -11.36 -2.01 17.49
N ALA A 71 -12.03 -1.37 16.53
CA ALA A 71 -11.38 -0.71 15.41
C ALA A 71 -10.41 0.39 15.88
N GLY A 72 -10.80 1.16 16.90
CA GLY A 72 -9.92 2.13 17.56
C GLY A 72 -8.69 1.48 18.21
N LEU A 73 -8.88 0.42 18.98
CA LEU A 73 -7.77 -0.31 19.64
C LEU A 73 -6.80 -0.94 18.63
N ILE A 74 -7.32 -1.47 17.51
CA ILE A 74 -6.50 -2.02 16.43
C ILE A 74 -5.68 -0.90 15.77
N ALA A 75 -6.29 0.26 15.53
CA ALA A 75 -5.58 1.40 14.94
C ALA A 75 -4.43 1.89 15.86
N GLU A 76 -4.70 2.01 17.17
CA GLU A 76 -3.69 2.36 18.17
C GLU A 76 -2.56 1.33 18.21
N ASN A 77 -2.89 0.04 18.30
CA ASN A 77 -1.91 -1.03 18.28
C ASN A 77 -1.04 -1.03 17.01
N HIS A 78 -1.63 -0.72 15.86
CA HIS A 78 -0.89 -0.62 14.60
C HIS A 78 0.11 0.55 14.62
N ILE A 79 -0.25 1.69 15.20
CA ILE A 79 0.64 2.85 15.37
C ILE A 79 1.83 2.47 16.27
N GLU A 80 1.56 1.89 17.44
CA GLU A 80 2.59 1.46 18.38
C GLU A 80 3.52 0.40 17.78
N SER A 81 2.92 -0.62 17.15
CA SER A 81 3.67 -1.70 16.49
C SER A 81 4.56 -1.17 15.36
N ARG A 82 4.09 -0.18 14.60
CA ARG A 82 4.89 0.46 13.55
C ARG A 82 6.08 1.20 14.14
N ALA A 83 5.89 1.95 15.23
CA ALA A 83 6.97 2.66 15.91
C ALA A 83 8.02 1.67 16.44
N LYS A 84 7.59 0.62 17.15
CA LYS A 84 8.47 -0.43 17.67
C LYS A 84 9.23 -1.15 16.56
N ARG A 85 8.55 -1.49 15.46
CA ARG A 85 9.19 -2.12 14.29
C ARG A 85 10.24 -1.22 13.68
N LYS A 86 9.98 0.08 13.55
CA LYS A 86 10.97 1.05 13.06
C LYS A 86 12.20 1.05 13.94
N THR A 87 12.04 1.15 15.26
CA THR A 87 13.18 1.11 16.19
C THR A 87 14.00 -0.17 16.04
N LEU A 88 13.36 -1.34 15.94
CA LEU A 88 14.06 -2.62 15.75
C LEU A 88 14.87 -2.65 14.45
N ILE A 89 14.29 -2.16 13.35
CA ILE A 89 14.98 -2.08 12.06
C ILE A 89 16.16 -1.10 12.14
N ASP A 90 15.96 0.07 12.75
CA ASP A 90 17.04 1.07 12.92
C ASP A 90 18.20 0.50 13.76
N SER A 91 17.90 -0.21 14.85
CA SER A 91 18.92 -0.89 15.66
C SER A 91 19.66 -1.97 14.89
N MET A 92 18.94 -2.82 14.16
CA MET A 92 19.54 -3.82 13.27
C MET A 92 20.45 -3.16 12.23
N HIS A 93 20.02 -2.05 11.62
CA HIS A 93 20.83 -1.29 10.66
C HIS A 93 22.13 -0.78 11.30
N GLN A 94 22.06 -0.25 12.52
CA GLN A 94 23.25 0.19 13.26
C GLN A 94 24.23 -0.96 13.54
N GLU A 95 23.73 -2.15 13.85
CA GLU A 95 24.56 -3.33 14.11
C GLU A 95 25.23 -3.89 12.85
N ILE A 96 24.52 -3.91 11.71
CA ILE A 96 25.06 -4.49 10.47
C ILE A 96 25.96 -3.50 9.71
N LYS A 97 25.70 -2.18 9.80
CA LYS A 97 26.39 -1.16 8.99
C LYS A 97 27.92 -1.20 9.06
N PRO A 98 28.57 -1.45 10.22
CA PRO A 98 30.03 -1.59 10.31
C PRO A 98 30.59 -2.81 9.58
N LEU A 99 29.76 -3.82 9.28
CA LEU A 99 30.14 -5.06 8.60
C LEU A 99 29.97 -4.97 7.08
N LEU A 100 29.42 -3.86 6.58
CA LEU A 100 29.13 -3.66 5.17
C LEU A 100 30.27 -2.96 4.45
N SER A 101 30.42 -3.22 3.15
CA SER A 101 31.24 -2.39 2.27
C SER A 101 30.61 -1.00 2.09
N ALA A 102 31.39 -0.02 1.64
CA ALA A 102 30.88 1.33 1.39
C ALA A 102 29.71 1.36 0.38
N GLU A 103 29.75 0.49 -0.64
CA GLU A 103 28.66 0.38 -1.63
C GLU A 103 27.39 -0.23 -1.00
N GLN A 104 27.53 -1.20 -0.10
CA GLN A 104 26.40 -1.83 0.59
C GLN A 104 25.78 -0.90 1.64
N ALA A 105 26.60 -0.11 2.33
CA ALA A 105 26.14 0.88 3.30
C ALA A 105 25.30 1.98 2.61
N LEU A 106 25.69 2.43 1.41
CA LEU A 106 24.91 3.38 0.62
C LEU A 106 23.53 2.82 0.25
N LYS A 107 23.44 1.56 -0.19
CA LYS A 107 22.16 0.89 -0.52
C LYS A 107 21.26 0.67 0.69
N LEU A 108 21.82 0.64 1.90
CA LEU A 108 21.05 0.47 3.14
C LEU A 108 20.43 1.80 3.64
N ASP A 109 21.02 2.94 3.26
CA ASP A 109 20.56 4.27 3.64
C ASP A 109 19.57 4.89 2.63
N GLU A 110 19.43 4.30 1.43
CA GLU A 110 18.39 4.62 0.41
C GLU A 110 17.00 4.07 0.77
#